data_AF-A0A2A5M664-F1
#
_entry.id   AF-A0A2A5M664-F1
#
_cell.length_a   1.000
_cell.length_b   1.000
_cell.length_c   1.000
_cell.angle_alpha   90.00
_cell.angle_beta   90.00
_cell.angle_gamma   90.00
#
_symmetry.space_group_name_H-M   'P 1'
#
loop_
_entity.id
_entity.type
_entity.pdbx_description
1 polymer ?
#
loop_
_entity_poly.entity_id
_entity_poly.type
_entity_poly.pdbx_seq_one_letter_code
_entity_poly.pdbx_strand_id
1 'polypeptide(L)'
;MYLSNGSAIKTFINKGLISGIIGVNLMEATIENFTNQGTIESTSSNKNAAAIILRTFYTASSVINNFTNEGTIKSKSNGILAEANNKIHTLINKGSIEAELNGISFYDAPDEGSINNKMELGKIILEAGSSIKAGNNGINIDSPSKPVISDAIEVKKGAVVSGGKSGIYIGGGKEINTQITIAGEVSGGAAGIVNEGIIGGSSDNDDKKGGIIISGGSVSSSSGGS
;
A
#
# COMPACT_ATOMS: atom_id res chain seq x y z
N MET A 1 15.30 9.96 -5.46
CA MET A 1 14.99 11.17 -4.68
C MET A 1 15.00 10.80 -3.21
N TYR A 2 15.66 11.59 -2.37
CA TYR A 2 15.75 11.36 -0.93
C TYR A 2 15.33 12.63 -0.20
N LEU A 3 14.36 12.51 0.71
CA LEU A 3 13.93 13.59 1.61
C LEU A 3 14.22 13.17 3.05
N SER A 4 14.95 14.01 3.76
CA SER A 4 15.38 13.78 5.14
C SER A 4 14.60 14.64 6.13
N ASN A 5 14.87 14.39 7.41
CA ASN A 5 14.30 15.09 8.57
C ASN A 5 14.05 16.59 8.33
N GLY A 6 12.82 17.00 8.61
CA GLY A 6 12.38 18.40 8.54
C GLY A 6 12.06 18.90 7.13
N SER A 7 12.22 18.07 6.09
CA SER A 7 11.87 18.46 4.73
C SER A 7 10.35 18.49 4.54
N ALA A 8 9.85 19.58 3.96
CA ALA A 8 8.44 19.72 3.60
C ALA A 8 8.31 20.15 2.13
N ILE A 9 7.55 19.39 1.34
CA ILE A 9 7.20 19.73 -0.03
C ILE A 9 5.68 19.94 -0.11
N LYS A 10 5.26 21.12 -0.57
CA LYS A 10 3.84 21.40 -0.79
C LYS A 10 3.28 20.67 -2.01
N THR A 11 4.05 20.62 -3.10
CA THR A 11 3.64 19.96 -4.33
C THR A 11 4.84 19.34 -5.00
N PHE A 12 4.76 18.05 -5.27
CA PHE A 12 5.72 17.28 -6.04
C PHE A 12 5.04 16.63 -7.24
N ILE A 13 5.52 16.92 -8.45
CA ILE A 13 5.00 16.34 -9.68
C ILE A 13 6.17 15.69 -10.43
N ASN A 14 6.13 14.36 -10.55
CA ASN A 14 7.05 13.64 -11.43
C ASN A 14 6.44 13.48 -12.81
N LYS A 15 7.08 14.03 -13.86
CA LYS A 15 6.71 13.80 -15.27
C LYS A 15 7.73 12.94 -16.03
N GLY A 16 8.87 12.65 -15.40
CA GLY A 16 9.99 11.94 -16.03
C GLY A 16 10.26 10.59 -15.36
N LEU A 17 11.51 10.17 -15.41
CA LEU A 17 11.98 8.97 -14.72
C LEU A 17 12.68 9.35 -13.42
N ILE A 18 12.27 8.72 -12.32
CA ILE A 18 13.02 8.68 -11.06
C ILE A 18 13.39 7.22 -10.82
N SER A 19 14.67 6.87 -10.95
CA SER A 19 15.13 5.48 -10.81
C SER A 19 16.37 5.40 -9.91
N GLY A 20 16.50 4.29 -9.17
CA GLY A 20 17.62 4.00 -8.29
C GLY A 20 17.41 2.70 -7.53
N ILE A 21 18.29 2.38 -6.56
CA ILE A 21 18.06 1.28 -5.60
C ILE A 21 16.70 1.48 -4.91
N ILE A 22 16.40 2.74 -4.58
CA ILE A 22 15.09 3.23 -4.17
C ILE A 22 14.77 4.43 -5.06
N GLY A 23 13.55 4.49 -5.60
CA GLY A 23 13.12 5.60 -6.45
C GLY A 23 12.91 6.88 -5.65
N VAL A 24 11.95 6.86 -4.71
CA VAL A 24 11.64 7.94 -3.79
C VAL A 24 11.71 7.42 -2.36
N ASN A 25 12.50 8.09 -1.52
CA ASN A 25 12.71 7.74 -0.12
C ASN A 25 12.38 8.95 0.76
N LEU A 26 11.40 8.79 1.65
CA LEU A 26 11.07 9.76 2.69
C LEU A 26 11.52 9.21 4.03
N MET A 27 12.28 10.02 4.76
CA MET A 27 12.69 9.76 6.14
C MET A 27 12.44 11.02 6.95
N GLU A 28 11.39 10.99 7.77
CA GLU A 28 10.94 12.11 8.61
C GLU A 28 10.62 13.38 7.79
N ALA A 29 9.96 13.18 6.65
CA ALA A 29 9.64 14.24 5.69
C ALA A 29 8.16 14.24 5.28
N THR A 30 7.66 15.41 4.90
CA THR A 30 6.26 15.60 4.49
C THR A 30 6.16 16.00 3.02
N ILE A 31 5.27 15.35 2.28
CA ILE A 31 4.77 15.81 0.99
C ILE A 31 3.26 16.01 1.08
N GLU A 32 2.80 17.24 0.88
CA GLU A 32 1.37 17.56 0.94
C GLU A 32 0.63 16.99 -0.30
N ASN A 33 1.14 17.25 -1.49
CA ASN A 33 0.56 16.76 -2.75
C ASN A 33 1.64 16.11 -3.61
N PHE A 34 1.49 14.83 -3.89
CA PHE A 34 2.37 14.05 -4.75
C PHE A 34 1.59 13.53 -5.95
N THR A 35 1.95 13.96 -7.16
CA THR A 35 1.46 13.38 -8.41
C THR A 35 2.60 12.69 -9.16
N ASN A 36 2.47 11.40 -9.43
CA ASN A 36 3.34 10.70 -10.37
C ASN A 36 2.65 10.58 -11.73
N GLN A 37 3.16 11.28 -12.75
CA GLN A 37 2.72 11.17 -14.15
C GLN A 37 3.74 10.42 -15.02
N GLY A 38 4.99 10.32 -14.56
CA GLY A 38 6.08 9.60 -15.22
C GLY A 38 6.28 8.20 -14.65
N THR A 39 7.53 7.79 -14.56
CA THR A 39 7.93 6.49 -13.97
C THR A 39 8.73 6.72 -12.69
N ILE A 40 8.39 5.98 -11.63
CA ILE A 40 9.22 5.83 -10.44
C ILE A 40 9.64 4.37 -10.35
N GLU A 41 10.94 4.12 -10.30
CA GLU A 41 11.51 2.78 -10.39
C GLU A 41 12.47 2.47 -9.24
N SER A 42 12.34 1.27 -8.68
CA SER A 42 13.40 0.64 -7.88
C SER A 42 14.03 -0.52 -8.64
N THR A 43 15.36 -0.49 -8.73
CA THR A 43 16.15 -1.50 -9.44
C THR A 43 16.65 -2.62 -8.52
N SER A 44 16.35 -2.56 -7.22
CA SER A 44 16.82 -3.50 -6.20
C SER A 44 15.80 -4.58 -5.92
N SER A 45 16.25 -5.83 -5.87
CA SER A 45 15.45 -6.99 -5.42
C SER A 45 15.51 -7.21 -3.91
N ASN A 46 16.16 -6.31 -3.16
CA ASN A 46 16.15 -6.38 -1.70
C ASN A 46 14.71 -6.20 -1.19
N LYS A 47 14.21 -7.11 -0.35
CA LYS A 47 12.86 -7.06 0.23
C LYS A 47 12.52 -5.78 1.00
N ASN A 48 13.54 -5.04 1.44
CA ASN A 48 13.41 -3.76 2.15
C ASN A 48 13.53 -2.55 1.21
N ALA A 49 13.74 -2.76 -0.10
CA ALA A 49 13.70 -1.71 -1.10
C ALA A 49 12.30 -1.54 -1.68
N ALA A 50 12.03 -0.35 -2.21
CA ALA A 50 10.79 -0.05 -2.92
C ALA A 50 10.98 1.06 -3.94
N ALA A 51 10.08 1.16 -4.90
CA ALA A 51 10.05 2.33 -5.80
C ALA A 51 9.71 3.59 -5.01
N ILE A 52 8.81 3.49 -4.04
CA ILE A 52 8.53 4.54 -3.04
C ILE A 52 8.57 3.92 -1.65
N ILE A 53 9.41 4.47 -0.77
CA ILE A 53 9.48 4.05 0.63
C ILE A 53 9.27 5.24 1.57
N LEU A 54 8.44 5.03 2.59
CA LEU A 54 8.39 5.89 3.77
C LEU A 54 9.06 5.11 4.89
N ARG A 55 10.22 5.61 5.31
CA ARG A 55 11.09 4.96 6.27
C ARG A 55 10.94 5.62 7.64
N THR A 56 10.91 4.80 8.67
CA THR A 56 10.95 5.25 10.05
C THR A 56 12.39 5.28 10.54
N PHE A 57 12.71 6.38 11.22
CA PHE A 57 13.97 6.55 11.94
C PHE A 57 13.62 7.26 13.25
N TYR A 58 13.99 6.66 14.39
CA TYR A 58 13.57 7.11 15.72
C TYR A 58 12.05 7.35 15.87
N THR A 59 11.62 8.55 16.27
CA THR A 59 10.23 8.85 16.68
C THR A 59 9.42 9.64 15.65
N ALA A 60 10.08 10.21 14.63
CA ALA A 60 9.40 11.09 13.68
C ALA A 60 8.86 10.30 12.48
N SER A 61 7.77 10.82 11.92
CA SER A 61 7.01 10.17 10.86
C SER A 61 7.24 10.87 9.53
N SER A 62 7.24 10.10 8.46
CA SER A 62 7.05 10.61 7.10
C SER A 62 5.56 10.64 6.78
N VAL A 63 5.12 11.68 6.08
CA VAL A 63 3.72 11.87 5.71
C VAL A 63 3.59 12.20 4.23
N ILE A 64 2.72 11.48 3.54
CA ILE A 64 2.18 11.91 2.25
C ILE A 64 0.69 12.11 2.42
N ASN A 65 0.21 13.35 2.27
CA ASN A 65 -1.21 13.63 2.46
C ASN A 65 -2.03 13.17 1.25
N ASN A 66 -1.71 13.67 0.06
CA ASN A 66 -2.43 13.34 -1.16
C ASN A 66 -1.48 12.74 -2.20
N PHE A 67 -1.57 11.44 -2.44
CA PHE A 67 -0.77 10.75 -3.46
C PHE A 67 -1.67 10.30 -4.61
N THR A 68 -1.44 10.84 -5.82
CA THR A 68 -2.04 10.33 -7.06
C THR A 68 -0.97 9.72 -7.96
N ASN A 69 -1.14 8.45 -8.31
CA ASN A 69 -0.34 7.79 -9.35
C ASN A 69 -1.12 7.75 -10.66
N GLU A 70 -0.72 8.54 -11.65
CA GLU A 70 -1.25 8.54 -13.02
C GLU A 70 -0.31 7.81 -14.00
N GLY A 71 0.95 7.68 -13.63
CA GLY A 71 1.99 7.01 -14.42
C GLY A 71 2.28 5.58 -13.95
N THR A 72 3.56 5.22 -13.98
CA THR A 72 4.03 3.87 -13.61
C THR A 72 4.88 3.91 -12.35
N ILE A 73 4.60 2.99 -11.43
CA ILE A 73 5.47 2.65 -10.30
C ILE A 73 6.00 1.24 -10.59
N LYS A 74 7.31 1.07 -10.69
CA LYS A 74 7.94 -0.20 -11.07
C LYS A 74 8.99 -0.63 -10.05
N SER A 75 9.01 -1.89 -9.63
CA SER A 75 9.98 -2.35 -8.64
C SER A 75 10.35 -3.81 -8.80
N LYS A 76 11.63 -4.14 -8.61
CA LYS A 76 12.09 -5.52 -8.41
C LYS A 76 11.84 -6.06 -7.00
N SER A 77 11.21 -5.24 -6.14
CA SER A 77 10.81 -5.60 -4.79
C SER A 77 9.41 -5.04 -4.54
N ASN A 78 9.22 -4.13 -3.58
CA ASN A 78 7.92 -3.52 -3.32
C ASN A 78 7.65 -2.32 -4.23
N GLY A 79 6.42 -2.13 -4.71
CA GLY A 79 6.04 -0.90 -5.40
C GLY A 79 6.06 0.28 -4.44
N ILE A 80 5.19 0.24 -3.43
CA ILE A 80 5.14 1.19 -2.32
C ILE A 80 5.38 0.41 -1.02
N LEU A 81 6.32 0.86 -0.19
CA LEU A 81 6.57 0.31 1.15
C LEU A 81 6.41 1.41 2.19
N ALA A 82 5.48 1.24 3.13
CA ALA A 82 5.33 2.14 4.26
C ALA A 82 5.66 1.39 5.55
N GLU A 83 6.71 1.85 6.25
CA GLU A 83 7.06 1.33 7.57
C GLU A 83 6.10 1.90 8.63
N ALA A 84 5.86 1.15 9.71
CA ALA A 84 5.07 1.60 10.87
C ALA A 84 5.56 2.97 11.37
N ASN A 85 4.66 3.80 11.93
CA ASN A 85 4.84 5.23 12.25
C ASN A 85 4.74 6.19 11.05
N ASN A 86 4.78 5.72 9.80
CA ASN A 86 4.54 6.59 8.62
C ASN A 86 3.07 6.61 8.20
N LYS A 87 2.71 7.64 7.43
CA LYS A 87 1.34 7.84 6.96
C LYS A 87 1.26 8.18 5.49
N ILE A 88 0.37 7.49 4.78
CA ILE A 88 -0.18 7.94 3.50
C ILE A 88 -1.67 8.17 3.72
N HIS A 89 -2.13 9.44 3.70
CA HIS A 89 -3.50 9.74 4.07
C HIS A 89 -4.49 9.37 2.95
N THR A 90 -4.19 9.72 1.70
CA THR A 90 -4.95 9.23 0.55
C THR A 90 -4.01 8.82 -0.57
N LEU A 91 -4.17 7.59 -1.06
CA LEU A 91 -3.55 7.06 -2.27
C LEU A 91 -4.64 6.82 -3.32
N ILE A 92 -4.55 7.51 -4.45
CA ILE A 92 -5.38 7.27 -5.64
C ILE A 92 -4.49 6.72 -6.74
N ASN A 93 -4.67 5.45 -7.08
CA ASN A 93 -4.02 4.84 -8.23
C ASN A 93 -4.93 4.98 -9.46
N LYS A 94 -4.46 5.70 -10.46
CA LYS A 94 -5.04 5.80 -11.81
C LYS A 94 -4.18 5.12 -12.88
N GLY A 95 -2.91 4.88 -12.58
CA GLY A 95 -1.95 4.22 -13.46
C GLY A 95 -1.63 2.79 -13.04
N SER A 96 -0.37 2.40 -13.22
CA SER A 96 0.12 1.04 -12.97
C SER A 96 1.10 0.99 -11.81
N ILE A 97 0.96 -0.04 -10.98
CA ILE A 97 1.96 -0.46 -9.99
C ILE A 97 2.40 -1.89 -10.36
N GLU A 98 3.67 -2.04 -10.73
CA GLU A 98 4.29 -3.30 -11.14
C GLU A 98 5.43 -3.64 -10.19
N ALA A 99 5.27 -4.72 -9.42
CA ALA A 99 6.21 -5.08 -8.35
C ALA A 99 6.53 -6.58 -8.39
N GLU A 100 7.80 -6.97 -8.28
CA GLU A 100 8.16 -8.40 -8.21
C GLU A 100 7.87 -9.01 -6.83
N LEU A 101 7.78 -8.21 -5.75
CA LEU A 101 7.37 -8.67 -4.42
C LEU A 101 5.92 -8.25 -4.13
N ASN A 102 5.70 -7.12 -3.45
CA ASN A 102 4.35 -6.65 -3.11
C ASN A 102 4.04 -5.34 -3.83
N GLY A 103 2.82 -5.16 -4.31
CA GLY A 103 2.41 -3.91 -4.97
C GLY A 103 2.45 -2.74 -3.99
N ILE A 104 1.69 -2.87 -2.91
CA ILE A 104 1.71 -1.98 -1.75
C ILE A 104 1.97 -2.86 -0.53
N SER A 105 2.98 -2.53 0.25
CA SER A 105 3.33 -3.27 1.45
C SER A 105 3.41 -2.39 2.67
N PHE A 106 2.97 -3.01 3.75
CA PHE A 106 3.04 -2.55 5.12
C PHE A 106 4.04 -3.42 5.86
N TYR A 107 4.88 -2.80 6.67
CA TYR A 107 5.93 -3.51 7.38
C TYR A 107 6.29 -2.84 8.72
N ASP A 108 6.65 -3.64 9.72
CA ASP A 108 7.20 -3.15 11.00
C ASP A 108 8.72 -3.19 10.87
N ALA A 109 9.40 -2.04 10.93
CA ALA A 109 10.85 -2.04 10.88
C ALA A 109 11.38 -2.80 12.13
N PRO A 110 12.16 -3.88 11.96
CA PRO A 110 12.53 -4.78 13.06
C PRO A 110 13.52 -4.13 14.04
N ASP A 111 14.15 -3.04 13.64
CA ASP A 111 15.18 -2.35 14.37
C ASP A 111 14.84 -0.87 14.44
N GLU A 112 15.13 -0.27 15.59
CA GLU A 112 15.10 1.17 15.90
C GLU A 112 13.83 1.71 16.56
N GLY A 113 13.79 1.63 17.89
CA GLY A 113 13.32 2.72 18.77
C GLY A 113 11.90 3.27 18.59
N SER A 114 11.09 2.70 17.70
CA SER A 114 9.76 3.19 17.37
C SER A 114 8.83 2.90 18.54
N ILE A 115 8.65 3.93 19.35
CA ILE A 115 7.71 3.95 20.47
C ILE A 115 6.25 3.93 19.99
N ASN A 116 6.01 4.25 18.71
CA ASN A 116 4.69 4.41 18.09
C ASN A 116 4.50 3.49 16.88
N ASN A 117 4.41 2.17 17.11
CA ASN A 117 4.17 1.16 16.05
C ASN A 117 2.75 1.15 15.47
N LYS A 118 2.10 2.31 15.35
CA LYS A 118 0.81 2.42 14.68
C LYS A 118 1.06 2.61 13.19
N MET A 119 0.26 1.92 12.39
CA MET A 119 0.27 2.11 10.95
C MET A 119 -1.03 2.76 10.50
N GLU A 120 -0.90 3.85 9.74
CA GLU A 120 -2.03 4.61 9.21
C GLU A 120 -1.93 4.70 7.69
N LEU A 121 -2.75 3.95 6.98
CA LEU A 121 -3.01 4.24 5.57
C LEU A 121 -4.46 4.63 5.45
N GLY A 122 -4.75 5.92 5.37
CA GLY A 122 -6.13 6.39 5.33
C GLY A 122 -6.91 5.73 4.20
N LYS A 123 -6.98 6.34 3.02
CA LYS A 123 -7.78 5.83 1.92
C LYS A 123 -6.93 5.32 0.77
N ILE A 124 -7.18 4.10 0.31
CA ILE A 124 -6.58 3.53 -0.91
C ILE A 124 -7.70 3.37 -1.94
N ILE A 125 -7.56 4.01 -3.10
CA ILE A 125 -8.53 3.97 -4.19
C ILE A 125 -7.82 3.56 -5.47
N LEU A 126 -8.32 2.51 -6.12
CA LEU A 126 -7.91 2.12 -7.46
C LEU A 126 -9.02 2.52 -8.41
N GLU A 127 -8.73 3.50 -9.26
CA GLU A 127 -9.66 4.03 -10.26
C GLU A 127 -9.79 3.08 -11.46
N ALA A 128 -10.86 3.27 -12.23
CA ALA A 128 -11.09 2.50 -13.46
C ALA A 128 -9.88 2.59 -14.40
N GLY A 129 -9.45 1.44 -14.94
CA GLY A 129 -8.28 1.34 -15.81
C GLY A 129 -6.93 1.26 -15.08
N SER A 130 -6.90 1.47 -13.76
CA SER A 130 -5.68 1.33 -12.96
C SER A 130 -5.37 -0.14 -12.65
N SER A 131 -4.10 -0.43 -12.36
CA SER A 131 -3.69 -1.78 -11.99
C SER A 131 -2.62 -1.84 -10.90
N ILE A 132 -2.68 -2.91 -10.12
CA ILE A 132 -1.59 -3.42 -9.28
C ILE A 132 -1.28 -4.84 -9.75
N LYS A 133 -0.04 -5.10 -10.12
CA LYS A 133 0.48 -6.42 -10.50
C LYS A 133 1.70 -6.72 -9.65
N ALA A 134 1.57 -7.68 -8.75
CA ALA A 134 2.59 -8.04 -7.79
C ALA A 134 3.00 -9.51 -7.92
N GLY A 135 4.28 -9.84 -7.72
CA GLY A 135 4.74 -11.24 -7.73
C GLY A 135 4.33 -12.03 -6.48
N ASN A 136 4.05 -11.38 -5.36
CA ASN A 136 3.57 -11.99 -4.11
C ASN A 136 2.17 -11.48 -3.74
N ASN A 137 2.03 -10.36 -3.04
CA ASN A 137 0.72 -9.82 -2.67
C ASN A 137 0.46 -8.48 -3.37
N GLY A 138 -0.72 -8.30 -3.97
CA GLY A 138 -1.10 -7.03 -4.59
C GLY A 138 -1.08 -5.90 -3.55
N ILE A 139 -1.86 -6.10 -2.47
CA ILE A 139 -1.81 -5.29 -1.26
C ILE A 139 -1.46 -6.22 -0.09
N ASN A 140 -0.37 -5.91 0.60
CA ASN A 140 0.15 -6.70 1.72
C ASN A 140 0.00 -5.93 3.03
N ILE A 141 -0.99 -6.31 3.83
CA ILE A 141 -1.21 -5.79 5.18
C ILE A 141 -0.71 -6.81 6.19
N ASP A 142 0.59 -6.77 6.42
CA ASP A 142 1.28 -7.63 7.36
C ASP A 142 2.18 -6.78 8.26
N SER A 143 2.47 -7.25 9.48
CA SER A 143 3.48 -6.63 10.35
C SER A 143 3.20 -5.20 10.84
N PRO A 144 2.27 -4.99 11.80
CA PRO A 144 2.78 -4.47 13.08
C PRO A 144 2.23 -5.22 14.30
N SER A 145 2.94 -5.10 15.41
CA SER A 145 2.49 -5.52 16.75
C SER A 145 1.19 -4.85 17.24
N LYS A 146 0.67 -3.84 16.51
CA LYS A 146 -0.52 -3.04 16.83
C LYS A 146 -1.51 -3.04 15.63
N PRO A 147 -2.80 -2.69 15.85
CA PRO A 147 -3.80 -2.60 14.79
C PRO A 147 -3.39 -1.65 13.65
N VAL A 148 -3.71 -2.02 12.41
CA VAL A 148 -3.55 -1.16 11.23
C VAL A 148 -4.82 -0.33 11.09
N ILE A 149 -4.69 0.98 11.03
CA ILE A 149 -5.82 1.88 10.79
C ILE A 149 -5.82 2.27 9.31
N SER A 150 -6.85 1.82 8.60
CA SER A 150 -7.19 2.33 7.29
C SER A 150 -8.65 2.71 7.21
N ASP A 151 -8.93 3.82 6.53
CA ASP A 151 -10.28 4.37 6.36
C ASP A 151 -11.07 3.53 5.34
N ALA A 152 -10.48 3.23 4.18
CA ALA A 152 -11.11 2.38 3.15
C ALA A 152 -10.09 1.86 2.12
N ILE A 153 -10.38 0.68 1.57
CA ILE A 153 -9.75 0.15 0.36
C ILE A 153 -10.84 -0.02 -0.70
N GLU A 154 -10.73 0.70 -1.81
CA GLU A 154 -11.72 0.68 -2.89
C GLU A 154 -11.07 0.22 -4.21
N VAL A 155 -11.48 -0.94 -4.70
CA VAL A 155 -11.13 -1.42 -6.05
C VAL A 155 -12.32 -1.15 -6.96
N LYS A 156 -12.29 -0.03 -7.69
CA LYS A 156 -13.43 0.39 -8.52
C LYS A 156 -13.59 -0.50 -9.76
N LYS A 157 -14.77 -0.44 -10.37
CA LYS A 157 -15.07 -1.17 -11.61
C LYS A 157 -14.03 -0.84 -12.70
N GLY A 158 -13.45 -1.88 -13.29
CA GLY A 158 -12.40 -1.77 -14.30
C GLY A 158 -10.98 -1.55 -13.72
N ALA A 159 -10.81 -1.49 -12.41
CA ALA A 159 -9.50 -1.60 -11.77
C ALA A 159 -9.14 -3.08 -11.53
N VAL A 160 -7.84 -3.38 -11.49
CA VAL A 160 -7.32 -4.74 -11.26
C VAL A 160 -6.27 -4.75 -10.14
N VAL A 161 -6.42 -5.65 -9.20
CA VAL A 161 -5.39 -6.02 -8.22
C VAL A 161 -5.04 -7.49 -8.41
N SER A 162 -3.79 -7.76 -8.72
CA SER A 162 -3.28 -9.13 -8.88
C SER A 162 -2.00 -9.32 -8.08
N GLY A 163 -1.93 -10.42 -7.33
CA GLY A 163 -0.70 -10.85 -6.65
C GLY A 163 -0.42 -12.33 -6.90
N GLY A 164 0.84 -12.71 -7.10
CA GLY A 164 1.19 -14.12 -7.36
C GLY A 164 0.77 -15.10 -6.26
N LYS A 165 0.63 -14.64 -5.00
CA LYS A 165 0.03 -15.38 -3.89
C LYS A 165 -1.39 -14.91 -3.58
N SER A 166 -1.57 -13.62 -3.30
CA SER A 166 -2.89 -13.05 -2.96
C SER A 166 -3.11 -11.69 -3.61
N GLY A 167 -4.33 -11.38 -4.03
CA GLY A 167 -4.67 -10.01 -4.45
C GLY A 167 -4.55 -9.04 -3.28
N ILE A 168 -5.23 -9.36 -2.18
CA ILE A 168 -5.15 -8.65 -0.90
C ILE A 168 -4.83 -9.67 0.19
N TYR A 169 -3.77 -9.41 0.96
CA TYR A 169 -3.39 -10.23 2.11
C TYR A 169 -3.51 -9.41 3.40
N ILE A 170 -4.14 -10.01 4.41
CA ILE A 170 -4.28 -9.49 5.76
C ILE A 170 -3.67 -10.53 6.71
N GLY A 171 -2.56 -10.19 7.36
CA GLY A 171 -1.76 -11.12 8.16
C GLY A 171 -2.37 -11.52 9.51
N GLY A 172 -1.81 -12.58 10.08
CA GLY A 172 -2.23 -13.21 11.34
C GLY A 172 -2.20 -12.29 12.58
N GLY A 173 -3.26 -12.35 13.40
CA GLY A 173 -3.35 -11.65 14.68
C GLY A 173 -3.50 -10.12 14.56
N LYS A 174 -4.01 -9.64 13.43
CA LYS A 174 -4.20 -8.22 13.14
C LYS A 174 -5.68 -7.88 13.19
N GLU A 175 -6.04 -6.75 13.78
CA GLU A 175 -7.38 -6.17 13.63
C GLU A 175 -7.30 -5.02 12.63
N ILE A 176 -8.15 -5.08 11.61
CA ILE A 176 -8.30 -4.04 10.60
C ILE A 176 -9.75 -3.54 10.66
N ASN A 177 -9.93 -2.27 11.01
CA ASN A 177 -11.22 -1.61 10.96
C ASN A 177 -11.36 -0.82 9.65
N THR A 178 -11.41 -1.54 8.54
CA THR A 178 -11.42 -0.97 7.19
C THR A 178 -12.49 -1.63 6.35
N GLN A 179 -13.24 -0.81 5.61
CA GLN A 179 -14.15 -1.29 4.58
C GLN A 179 -13.36 -1.53 3.30
N ILE A 180 -13.41 -2.77 2.81
CA ILE A 180 -12.84 -3.18 1.54
C ILE A 180 -13.99 -3.34 0.55
N THR A 181 -14.07 -2.46 -0.44
CA THR A 181 -15.12 -2.49 -1.47
C THR A 181 -14.52 -2.90 -2.81
N ILE A 182 -15.07 -3.94 -3.42
CA ILE A 182 -14.57 -4.55 -4.65
C ILE A 182 -15.66 -4.50 -5.72
N ALA A 183 -15.53 -3.57 -6.64
CA ALA A 183 -16.30 -3.49 -7.88
C ALA A 183 -15.44 -3.85 -9.12
N GLY A 184 -14.11 -3.87 -8.98
CA GLY A 184 -13.15 -4.34 -10.00
C GLY A 184 -12.74 -5.80 -9.79
N GLU A 185 -11.56 -6.16 -10.28
CA GLU A 185 -11.01 -7.51 -10.13
C GLU A 185 -9.95 -7.54 -9.02
N VAL A 186 -10.03 -8.53 -8.14
CA VAL A 186 -9.01 -8.86 -7.16
C VAL A 186 -8.67 -10.35 -7.28
N SER A 187 -7.47 -10.66 -7.75
CA SER A 187 -7.05 -12.04 -7.99
C SER A 187 -5.69 -12.35 -7.34
N GLY A 188 -5.49 -13.62 -7.01
CA GLY A 188 -4.15 -14.08 -6.66
C GLY A 188 -3.96 -15.56 -6.85
N GLY A 189 -2.73 -16.05 -6.69
CA GLY A 189 -2.42 -17.48 -6.77
C GLY A 189 -3.34 -18.33 -5.91
N ALA A 190 -3.15 -18.24 -4.60
CA ALA A 190 -3.91 -18.99 -3.61
C ALA A 190 -5.35 -18.47 -3.45
N ALA A 191 -5.54 -17.15 -3.38
CA ALA A 191 -6.85 -16.52 -3.29
C ALA A 191 -6.82 -15.05 -3.71
N GLY A 192 -7.98 -14.51 -4.10
CA GLY A 192 -8.10 -13.07 -4.33
C GLY A 192 -7.91 -12.28 -3.04
N ILE A 193 -8.48 -12.76 -1.93
CA ILE A 193 -8.28 -12.19 -0.60
C ILE A 193 -7.91 -13.30 0.37
N VAL A 194 -6.84 -13.11 1.14
CA VAL A 194 -6.48 -13.96 2.27
C VAL A 194 -6.57 -13.10 3.53
N ASN A 195 -7.36 -13.56 4.50
CA ASN A 195 -7.43 -12.93 5.81
C ASN A 195 -7.08 -13.96 6.90
N GLU A 196 -5.97 -13.71 7.57
CA GLU A 196 -5.51 -14.46 8.75
C GLU A 196 -5.73 -13.65 10.05
N GLY A 197 -6.24 -12.42 9.95
CA GLY A 197 -6.60 -11.54 11.05
C GLY A 197 -8.12 -11.38 11.24
N ILE A 198 -8.51 -10.24 11.82
CA ILE A 198 -9.88 -9.82 12.11
C ILE A 198 -10.19 -8.58 11.26
N ILE A 199 -11.29 -8.63 10.52
CA ILE A 199 -11.85 -7.46 9.82
C ILE A 199 -13.08 -6.99 10.61
N GLY A 200 -13.11 -5.72 11.00
CA GLY A 200 -14.24 -5.14 11.74
C GLY A 200 -14.33 -5.58 13.21
N GLY A 201 -13.19 -5.68 13.89
CA GLY A 201 -13.12 -6.06 15.31
C GLY A 201 -13.77 -5.07 16.28
N SER A 202 -13.92 -5.51 17.53
CA SER A 202 -14.95 -5.06 18.47
C SER A 202 -14.46 -3.99 19.45
N SER A 203 -15.11 -2.83 19.42
CA SER A 203 -15.24 -1.96 20.60
C SER A 203 -16.66 -1.35 20.61
N ASP A 204 -17.18 -1.11 21.82
CA ASP A 204 -18.60 -0.86 22.15
C ASP A 204 -19.19 0.49 21.67
N ASN A 205 -18.78 1.00 20.50
CA ASN A 205 -19.36 2.19 19.89
C ASN A 205 -19.82 1.90 18.45
N ASP A 206 -21.06 2.27 18.14
CA ASP A 206 -21.91 1.86 17.01
C ASP A 206 -21.42 2.21 15.57
N ASP A 207 -20.16 2.59 15.36
CA ASP A 207 -19.64 2.98 14.03
C ASP A 207 -18.70 1.92 13.42
N LYS A 208 -19.07 0.64 13.48
CA LYS A 208 -18.30 -0.49 12.91
C LYS A 208 -18.23 -0.39 11.37
N LYS A 209 -17.16 0.21 10.83
CA LYS A 209 -16.88 0.36 9.39
C LYS A 209 -15.85 -0.65 8.85
N GLY A 210 -15.86 -1.88 9.37
CA GLY A 210 -15.04 -2.98 8.85
C GLY A 210 -15.88 -3.97 8.03
N GLY A 211 -15.34 -4.48 6.93
CA GLY A 211 -15.98 -5.55 6.17
C GLY A 211 -15.49 -5.63 4.72
N ILE A 212 -15.83 -6.72 4.04
CA ILE A 212 -15.59 -6.88 2.61
C ILE A 212 -16.94 -6.81 1.89
N ILE A 213 -17.07 -5.87 0.96
CA ILE A 213 -18.24 -5.72 0.10
C ILE A 213 -17.82 -5.98 -1.35
N ILE A 214 -18.43 -6.98 -1.98
CA ILE A 214 -18.24 -7.24 -3.41
C ILE A 214 -19.42 -6.63 -4.16
N SER A 215 -19.19 -5.47 -4.78
CA SER A 215 -20.20 -4.66 -5.48
C SER A 215 -20.12 -4.86 -6.99
N GLY A 216 -20.24 -6.12 -7.44
CA GLY A 216 -20.21 -6.48 -8.87
C GLY A 216 -18.81 -6.70 -9.46
N GLY A 217 -17.78 -6.69 -8.61
CA GLY A 217 -16.43 -7.12 -8.95
C GLY A 217 -16.22 -8.64 -8.87
N SER A 218 -15.00 -9.10 -9.12
CA SER A 218 -14.59 -10.49 -8.98
C SER A 218 -13.49 -10.65 -7.94
N VAL A 219 -13.58 -11.73 -7.16
CA VAL A 219 -12.53 -12.16 -6.22
C VAL A 219 -12.21 -13.62 -6.55
N SER A 220 -11.00 -13.91 -7.02
CA SER A 220 -10.67 -15.23 -7.57
C SER A 220 -9.27 -15.72 -7.20
N SER A 221 -9.11 -17.05 -7.15
CA SER A 221 -7.79 -17.69 -7.16
C SER A 221 -7.41 -18.09 -8.59
N SER A 222 -6.12 -18.09 -8.91
CA SER A 222 -5.60 -18.64 -10.18
C SER A 222 -5.08 -20.08 -10.02
N SER A 223 -4.85 -20.56 -8.80
CA SER A 223 -4.45 -21.95 -8.51
C SER A 223 -5.63 -22.89 -8.25
N GLY A 224 -6.88 -22.43 -8.39
CA GLY A 224 -8.10 -23.22 -8.12
C GLY A 224 -8.61 -24.08 -9.29
N GLY A 225 -7.82 -24.21 -10.37
CA GLY A 225 -8.19 -25.00 -11.54
C GLY A 225 -7.29 -26.22 -11.73
N SER A 226 -7.61 -27.33 -11.07
CA SER A 226 -7.30 -28.72 -11.46
C SER A 226 -8.09 -29.67 -10.59
#